data_AF-A0A7J5HH84-F1
#
_entry.id   AF-A0A7J5HH84-F1
#
_cell.length_a   1.000
_cell.length_b   1.000
_cell.length_c   1.000
_cell.angle_alpha   90.00
_cell.angle_beta   90.00
_cell.angle_gamma   90.00
#
_symmetry.space_group_name_H-M   'P 1'
#
loop_
_entity.id
_entity.type
_entity.pdbx_description
1 polymer ?
#
loop_
_entity_poly.entity_id
_entity_poly.type
_entity_poly.pdbx_seq_one_letter_code
_entity_poly.pdbx_strand_id
1 'polypeptide(L)'
;MADDDIKMNSFAQATDAAYIYAESSNGSQVKIKKSDLLSSLFQGRGDVTSNLDDYTTTGFYGINGGIYNTGVVSYGMLLVFNGTGVAGGGLGNPIVQIAFNGYHPAVAMKIRVSWTDKWSDWKSVTLT
;
A
#
# COMPACT_ATOMS: atom_id res chain seq x y z
N MET A 1 -19.15 -15.03 38.87
CA MET A 1 -19.91 -15.17 37.62
C MET A 1 -18.95 -14.74 36.54
N ALA A 2 -18.52 -15.66 35.67
CA ALA A 2 -17.85 -15.23 34.45
C ALA A 2 -18.96 -14.64 33.58
N ASP A 3 -18.83 -13.39 33.19
CA ASP A 3 -19.73 -12.82 32.19
C ASP A 3 -19.55 -13.64 30.90
N ASP A 4 -20.64 -14.18 30.36
CA ASP A 4 -20.59 -14.95 29.13
C ASP A 4 -20.09 -14.06 27.99
N ASP A 5 -19.14 -14.57 27.20
CA ASP A 5 -18.65 -13.87 26.02
C ASP A 5 -19.80 -13.57 25.05
N ILE A 6 -19.85 -12.33 24.56
CA ILE A 6 -20.81 -11.94 23.54
C ILE A 6 -20.48 -12.70 22.26
N LYS A 7 -21.48 -13.39 21.70
CA LYS A 7 -21.33 -14.07 20.41
C LYS A 7 -20.94 -13.05 19.34
N MET A 8 -19.97 -13.40 18.49
CA MET A 8 -19.40 -12.47 17.50
C MET A 8 -20.44 -11.86 16.54
N ASN A 9 -21.51 -12.59 16.23
CA ASN A 9 -22.63 -12.10 15.41
C ASN A 9 -23.55 -11.08 16.13
N SER A 10 -23.32 -10.85 17.42
CA SER A 10 -24.05 -9.89 18.25
C SER A 10 -23.22 -8.62 18.51
N PHE A 11 -22.04 -8.48 17.90
CA PHE A 11 -21.23 -7.27 17.99
C PHE A 11 -21.93 -6.13 17.27
N ALA A 12 -22.11 -5.00 17.99
CA ALA A 12 -22.61 -3.78 17.39
C ALA A 12 -21.54 -3.17 16.46
N GLN A 13 -21.99 -2.52 15.38
CA GLN A 13 -21.10 -1.74 14.53
C GLN A 13 -20.51 -0.58 15.35
N ALA A 14 -19.19 -0.48 15.39
CA ALA A 14 -18.48 0.61 16.05
C ALA A 14 -17.88 1.55 14.99
N THR A 15 -17.98 2.87 15.22
CA THR A 15 -17.31 3.89 14.40
C THR A 15 -15.89 4.19 14.89
N ASP A 16 -15.56 3.76 16.11
CA ASP A 16 -14.23 3.85 16.70
C ASP A 16 -13.96 2.67 17.65
N ALA A 17 -12.70 2.30 17.80
CA ALA A 17 -12.25 1.30 18.75
C ALA A 17 -10.78 1.55 19.13
N ALA A 18 -10.43 1.29 20.40
CA ALA A 18 -9.03 1.34 20.83
C ALA A 18 -8.18 0.24 20.15
N TYR A 19 -8.81 -0.89 19.85
CA TYR A 19 -8.18 -2.06 19.25
C TYR A 19 -9.07 -2.67 18.17
N ILE A 20 -8.44 -3.28 17.18
CA ILE A 20 -9.08 -4.24 16.28
C ILE A 20 -8.74 -5.65 16.78
N TYR A 21 -9.75 -6.47 17.04
CA TYR A 21 -9.57 -7.88 17.40
C TYR A 21 -9.51 -8.73 16.13
N ALA A 22 -8.60 -9.70 16.11
CA ALA A 22 -8.36 -10.60 14.99
C ALA A 22 -7.97 -12.00 15.50
N GLU A 23 -7.86 -12.95 14.60
CA GLU A 23 -7.37 -14.31 14.88
C GLU A 23 -5.97 -14.48 14.30
N SER A 24 -5.02 -15.01 15.08
CA SER A 24 -3.70 -15.39 14.59
C SER A 24 -3.72 -16.76 13.91
N SER A 25 -2.66 -17.10 13.17
CA SER A 25 -2.57 -18.34 12.38
C SER A 25 -2.71 -19.63 13.19
N ASN A 26 -2.55 -19.58 14.52
CA ASN A 26 -2.74 -20.69 15.45
C ASN A 26 -4.13 -20.70 16.13
N GLY A 27 -5.10 -19.89 15.64
CA GLY A 27 -6.45 -19.80 16.18
C GLY A 27 -6.57 -19.01 17.49
N SER A 28 -5.49 -18.38 17.96
CA SER A 28 -5.55 -17.52 19.15
C SER A 28 -6.12 -16.15 18.81
N GLN A 29 -6.85 -15.55 19.73
CA GLN A 29 -7.27 -14.16 19.58
C GLN A 29 -6.09 -13.21 19.83
N VAL A 30 -5.95 -12.24 18.93
CA VAL A 30 -4.97 -11.16 19.01
C VAL A 30 -5.66 -9.81 18.85
N LYS A 31 -4.96 -8.74 19.22
CA LYS A 31 -5.46 -7.38 19.06
C LYS A 31 -4.38 -6.45 18.53
N ILE A 32 -4.77 -5.56 17.63
CA ILE A 32 -3.90 -4.53 17.04
C ILE A 32 -4.40 -3.18 17.55
N LYS A 33 -3.51 -2.34 18.11
CA LYS A 33 -3.87 -0.97 18.48
C LYS A 33 -4.28 -0.20 17.24
N LYS A 34 -5.30 0.66 17.35
CA LYS A 34 -5.70 1.54 16.24
C LYS A 34 -4.52 2.36 15.68
N SER A 35 -3.59 2.81 16.54
CA SER A 35 -2.37 3.54 16.14
C SER A 35 -1.44 2.74 15.25
N ASP A 36 -1.39 1.41 15.43
CA ASP A 36 -0.43 0.53 14.78
C ASP A 36 -1.01 -0.07 13.49
N LEU A 37 -2.35 0.03 13.34
CA LEU A 37 -3.08 -0.51 12.20
C LEU A 37 -2.66 0.15 10.88
N LEU A 38 -2.54 1.48 10.85
CA LEU A 38 -2.16 2.19 9.61
C LEU A 38 -0.76 1.74 9.13
N SER A 39 0.20 1.65 10.04
CA SER A 39 1.55 1.17 9.73
C SER A 39 1.55 -0.29 9.26
N SER A 40 0.63 -1.12 9.78
CA SER A 40 0.46 -2.51 9.34
C SER A 40 -0.18 -2.60 7.94
N LEU A 41 -1.06 -1.65 7.60
CA LEU A 41 -1.72 -1.59 6.29
C LEU A 41 -0.84 -0.97 5.21
N PHE A 42 -0.03 0.04 5.54
CA PHE A 42 0.87 0.74 4.63
C PHE A 42 2.34 0.41 4.95
N GLN A 43 2.73 -0.84 4.69
CA GLN A 43 4.04 -1.39 5.02
C GLN A 43 4.93 -1.64 3.79
N GLY A 44 6.20 -1.94 4.05
CA GLY A 44 7.15 -2.38 3.04
C GLY A 44 6.83 -3.79 2.57
N ARG A 45 6.80 -4.00 1.25
CA ARG A 45 6.36 -5.23 0.60
C ARG A 45 7.50 -5.99 -0.12
N GLY A 46 8.75 -5.63 0.17
CA GLY A 46 9.95 -6.21 -0.43
C GLY A 46 10.46 -5.41 -1.62
N ASP A 47 11.31 -6.05 -2.43
CA ASP A 47 11.95 -5.42 -3.59
C ASP A 47 11.13 -5.57 -4.88
N VAL A 48 11.30 -4.61 -5.78
CA VAL A 48 10.87 -4.71 -7.17
C VAL A 48 11.75 -5.74 -7.90
N THR A 49 11.11 -6.77 -8.45
CA THR A 49 11.74 -7.91 -9.12
C THR A 49 11.14 -8.19 -10.50
N SER A 50 10.07 -7.50 -10.88
CA SER A 50 9.39 -7.61 -12.17
C SER A 50 8.92 -6.24 -12.69
N ASN A 51 8.14 -6.24 -13.78
CA ASN A 51 7.59 -5.02 -14.35
C ASN A 51 6.79 -4.24 -13.31
N LEU A 52 7.02 -2.92 -13.24
CA LEU A 52 6.33 -2.02 -12.31
C LEU A 52 4.80 -2.06 -12.48
N ASP A 53 4.28 -2.47 -13.64
CA ASP A 53 2.84 -2.62 -13.90
C ASP A 53 2.18 -3.66 -12.99
N ASP A 54 2.94 -4.67 -12.55
CA ASP A 54 2.45 -5.77 -11.69
C ASP A 54 2.23 -5.31 -10.24
N TYR A 55 2.81 -4.18 -9.85
CA TYR A 55 2.81 -3.67 -8.48
C TYR A 55 1.57 -2.82 -8.20
N THR A 56 0.43 -3.49 -8.02
CA THR A 56 -0.88 -2.86 -7.82
C THR A 56 -1.32 -2.82 -6.36
N THR A 57 -0.62 -3.48 -5.43
CA THR A 57 -1.05 -3.51 -4.02
C THR A 57 -0.54 -2.30 -3.24
N THR A 58 -1.44 -1.62 -2.52
CA THR A 58 -1.11 -0.46 -1.67
C THR A 58 0.01 -0.76 -0.68
N GLY A 59 1.01 0.12 -0.63
CA GLY A 59 2.21 0.00 0.21
C GLY A 59 3.44 0.58 -0.48
N PHE A 60 4.62 0.15 -0.05
CA PHE A 60 5.88 0.55 -0.70
C PHE A 60 6.83 -0.61 -0.96
N TYR A 61 7.66 -0.46 -1.99
CA TYR A 61 8.63 -1.46 -2.45
C TYR A 61 10.00 -0.83 -2.62
N GLY A 62 11.05 -1.59 -2.33
CA GLY A 62 12.44 -1.20 -2.62
C GLY A 62 12.73 -1.29 -4.11
N ILE A 63 13.40 -0.29 -4.67
CA ILE A 63 13.92 -0.35 -6.05
C ILE A 63 15.43 -0.49 -5.99
N ASN A 64 15.94 -1.56 -6.59
CA ASN A 64 17.36 -1.78 -6.79
C ASN A 64 17.60 -2.29 -8.21
N GLY A 65 18.26 -1.48 -9.04
CA GLY A 65 18.56 -1.78 -10.44
C GLY A 65 19.48 -2.98 -10.64
N GLY A 66 20.21 -3.40 -9.61
CA GLY A 66 20.96 -4.65 -9.60
C GLY A 66 20.10 -5.90 -9.41
N ILE A 67 18.89 -5.75 -8.87
CA ILE A 67 17.88 -6.82 -8.76
C ILE A 67 17.00 -6.83 -10.01
N TYR A 68 16.43 -5.68 -10.36
CA TYR A 68 15.61 -5.51 -11.56
C TYR A 68 15.76 -4.11 -12.13
N ASN A 69 16.13 -4.01 -13.39
CA ASN A 69 16.23 -2.72 -14.08
C ASN A 69 14.84 -2.22 -14.49
N THR A 70 14.29 -1.29 -13.72
CA THR A 70 12.96 -0.72 -13.99
C THR A 70 12.91 0.19 -15.21
N GLY A 71 14.04 0.73 -15.67
CA GLY A 71 14.09 1.81 -16.67
C GLY A 71 13.53 3.16 -16.19
N VAL A 72 13.05 3.25 -14.95
CA VAL A 72 12.40 4.44 -14.36
C VAL A 72 13.36 5.13 -13.41
N VAL A 73 13.82 4.42 -12.38
CA VAL A 73 14.87 4.83 -11.44
C VAL A 73 15.74 3.63 -11.10
N SER A 74 17.03 3.84 -10.86
CA SER A 74 17.97 2.75 -10.60
C SER A 74 18.06 2.36 -9.12
N TYR A 75 17.80 3.26 -8.18
CA TYR A 75 17.82 2.94 -6.76
C TYR A 75 16.85 3.83 -6.00
N GLY A 76 16.04 3.28 -5.10
CA GLY A 76 15.10 4.07 -4.31
C GLY A 76 13.84 3.32 -3.89
N MET A 77 12.68 3.95 -4.03
CA MET A 77 11.41 3.44 -3.50
C MET A 77 10.26 3.64 -4.48
N LEU A 78 9.39 2.63 -4.59
CA LEU A 78 8.09 2.72 -5.24
C LEU A 78 7.00 2.85 -4.17
N LEU A 79 6.20 3.91 -4.21
CA LEU A 79 4.92 3.98 -3.51
C LEU A 79 3.80 3.57 -4.45
N VAL A 80 2.85 2.77 -3.95
CA VAL A 80 1.66 2.35 -4.67
C VAL A 80 0.43 2.71 -3.86
N PHE A 81 -0.51 3.41 -4.49
CA PHE A 81 -1.84 3.69 -3.95
C PHE A 81 -2.89 3.08 -4.88
N ASN A 82 -3.55 2.02 -4.42
CA ASN A 82 -4.64 1.38 -5.14
C ASN A 82 -5.98 1.96 -4.69
N GLY A 83 -6.67 2.63 -5.62
CA GLY A 83 -8.00 3.18 -5.46
C GLY A 83 -9.05 2.45 -6.29
N THR A 84 -8.90 1.14 -6.55
CA THR A 84 -9.90 0.32 -7.27
C THR A 84 -11.28 0.49 -6.63
N GLY A 85 -12.27 0.87 -7.43
CA GLY A 85 -13.65 1.12 -6.98
C GLY A 85 -13.87 2.44 -6.25
N VAL A 86 -12.88 3.34 -6.14
CA VAL A 86 -13.02 4.59 -5.38
C VAL A 86 -13.60 5.73 -6.23
N ALA A 87 -13.35 5.77 -7.53
CA ALA A 87 -13.80 6.88 -8.38
C ALA A 87 -15.18 6.61 -9.02
N GLY A 88 -16.11 7.56 -8.84
CA GLY A 88 -17.38 7.66 -9.60
C GLY A 88 -18.27 6.42 -9.58
N GLY A 89 -18.90 6.11 -8.44
CA GLY A 89 -19.89 5.02 -8.35
C GLY A 89 -19.30 3.61 -8.47
N GLY A 90 -18.01 3.44 -8.19
CA GLY A 90 -17.31 2.15 -8.28
C GLY A 90 -16.75 1.82 -9.67
N LEU A 91 -16.82 2.76 -10.63
CA LEU A 91 -16.47 2.50 -12.02
C LEU A 91 -15.02 2.86 -12.37
N GLY A 92 -14.38 3.74 -11.58
CA GLY A 92 -12.99 4.10 -11.77
C GLY A 92 -12.06 3.30 -10.86
N ASN A 93 -11.00 2.75 -11.46
CA ASN A 93 -9.96 1.98 -10.78
C ASN A 93 -8.60 2.68 -10.86
N PRO A 94 -8.44 3.89 -10.28
CA PRO A 94 -7.16 4.57 -10.28
C PRO A 94 -6.13 3.81 -9.45
N ILE A 95 -4.96 3.57 -10.02
CA ILE A 95 -3.77 3.16 -9.28
C ILE A 95 -2.71 4.22 -9.51
N VAL A 96 -2.19 4.82 -8.44
CA VAL A 96 -1.11 5.80 -8.53
C VAL A 96 0.19 5.13 -8.10
N GLN A 97 1.23 5.33 -8.91
CA GLN A 97 2.59 4.92 -8.58
C GLN A 97 3.52 6.12 -8.56
N ILE A 98 4.34 6.21 -7.52
CA ILE A 98 5.34 7.25 -7.33
C ILE A 98 6.68 6.59 -7.05
N ALA A 99 7.66 6.82 -7.92
CA ALA A 99 9.02 6.33 -7.75
C ALA A 99 9.94 7.48 -7.32
N PHE A 100 10.63 7.30 -6.20
CA PHE A 100 11.67 8.21 -5.72
C PHE A 100 13.04 7.61 -6.00
N ASN A 101 13.95 8.42 -6.55
CA ASN A 101 15.37 8.10 -6.58
C ASN A 101 15.98 8.38 -5.20
N GLY A 102 16.65 7.39 -4.61
CA GLY A 102 17.27 7.48 -3.29
C GLY A 102 18.74 7.92 -3.30
N TYR A 103 19.35 8.18 -4.46
CA TYR A 103 20.77 8.51 -4.53
C TYR A 103 21.03 10.02 -4.34
N HIS A 104 21.69 10.38 -3.24
CA HIS A 104 22.19 11.74 -3.00
C HIS A 104 23.18 12.17 -4.11
N PRO A 105 23.15 13.42 -4.61
CA PRO A 105 22.42 14.59 -4.10
C PRO A 105 21.05 14.83 -4.78
N ALA A 106 20.68 14.05 -5.79
CA ALA A 106 19.53 14.34 -6.62
C ALA A 106 18.30 13.53 -6.20
N VAL A 107 17.38 14.18 -5.47
CA VAL A 107 16.03 13.63 -5.25
C VAL A 107 15.20 13.90 -6.51
N ALA A 108 15.05 12.86 -7.33
CA ALA A 108 14.15 12.89 -8.48
C ALA A 108 12.91 12.05 -8.17
N MET A 109 11.74 12.56 -8.57
CA MET A 109 10.47 11.85 -8.47
C MET A 109 9.92 11.56 -9.86
N LYS A 110 9.40 10.36 -10.06
CA LYS A 110 8.58 10.00 -11.21
C LYS A 110 7.22 9.54 -10.75
N ILE A 111 6.17 9.96 -11.45
CA ILE A 111 4.79 9.60 -11.14
C ILE A 111 4.08 9.08 -12.38
N ARG A 112 3.18 8.12 -12.21
CA ARG A 112 2.23 7.68 -13.23
C ARG A 112 0.93 7.21 -12.60
N VAL A 113 -0.07 7.01 -13.45
CA VAL A 113 -1.38 6.50 -13.06
C VAL A 113 -1.80 5.36 -13.98
N SER A 114 -2.46 4.36 -13.42
CA SER A 114 -3.30 3.42 -14.18
C SER A 114 -4.74 3.88 -14.07
N TRP A 115 -5.41 4.02 -15.21
CA TRP A 115 -6.85 4.23 -15.26
C TRP A 115 -7.48 3.10 -16.04
N THR A 116 -8.41 2.35 -15.42
CA THR A 116 -9.07 1.20 -16.03
C THR A 116 -8.06 0.25 -16.71
N ASP A 117 -7.03 -0.16 -15.96
CA ASP A 117 -5.98 -1.08 -16.39
C ASP A 117 -5.08 -0.59 -17.53
N LYS A 118 -5.07 0.72 -17.80
CA LYS A 118 -4.13 1.35 -18.74
C LYS A 118 -3.20 2.30 -18.01
N TRP A 119 -1.91 1.97 -18.03
CA TRP A 119 -0.85 2.81 -17.48
C TRP A 119 -0.57 4.01 -18.39
N SER A 120 -0.49 5.19 -17.78
CA SER A 120 0.12 6.35 -18.41
C SER A 120 1.65 6.18 -18.49
N ASP A 121 2.28 6.94 -19.36
CA ASP A 121 3.72 7.15 -19.30
C ASP A 121 4.13 7.74 -17.94
N TRP A 122 5.36 7.46 -17.53
CA TRP A 122 5.99 8.12 -16.38
C TRP A 122 6.24 9.60 -16.67
N LYS A 123 5.89 10.45 -15.72
CA LYS A 123 6.20 11.88 -15.73
C LYS A 123 7.23 12.19 -14.65
N SER A 124 8.25 12.97 -14.99
CA SER A 124 9.27 13.43 -14.06
C SER A 124 8.82 14.70 -13.35
N VAL A 125 9.07 14.77 -12.04
CA VAL A 125 8.90 15.98 -11.23
C VAL A 125 10.25 16.33 -10.63
N THR A 126 10.72 17.53 -10.94
CA THR A 126 11.92 18.13 -10.34
C THR A 126 11.46 19.17 -9.35
N LEU A 127 11.88 19.04 -8.09
CA LEU A 127 11.69 20.08 -7.09
C LEU A 127 12.88 21.03 -7.17
N THR A 128 12.61 22.31 -7.43
CA THR A 128 13.61 23.39 -7.52
C THR A 128 13.54 24.28 -6.31
#